data_AF-A0AAD3Y9W8-F1
#
_entry.id   AF-A0AAD3Y9W8-F1
#
_cell.length_a   1.000
_cell.length_b   1.000
_cell.length_c   1.000
_cell.angle_alpha   90.00
_cell.angle_beta   90.00
_cell.angle_gamma   90.00
#
_symmetry.space_group_name_H-M   'P 1'
#
loop_
_entity.id
_entity.type
_entity.pdbx_description
1 polymer ?
#
loop_
_entity_poly.entity_id
_entity_poly.type
_entity_poly.pdbx_seq_one_letter_code
_entity_poly.pdbx_strand_id
1 'polypeptide(L)'
;MGANLEVFKFATYLFIPIFAMLHFGDPNWYENNVQPFKDRFYPREDTNKPPHTASEVQAELQRYKDERLVKAGLKSEPALSSVLTAVPEERRGKFGWAQGDQRLV
;
A
#
# COMPACT_ATOMS: atom_id res chain seq x y z
N MET A 1 -43.00 -40.84 1.21
CA MET A 1 -41.94 -40.52 0.23
C MET A 1 -41.16 -39.32 0.77
N GLY A 2 -40.00 -39.52 1.39
CA GLY A 2 -39.24 -38.42 2.03
C GLY A 2 -37.77 -38.76 2.25
N ALA A 3 -37.49 -39.99 2.71
CA ALA A 3 -36.13 -40.47 2.97
C ALA A 3 -35.18 -40.36 1.77
N ASN A 4 -35.63 -40.69 0.55
CA ASN A 4 -34.77 -40.61 -0.65
C ASN A 4 -34.31 -39.18 -0.96
N LEU A 5 -35.15 -38.17 -0.66
CA LEU A 5 -34.81 -36.77 -0.90
C LEU A 5 -33.83 -36.25 0.16
N GLU A 6 -33.93 -36.74 1.39
CA GLU A 6 -33.00 -36.42 2.48
C GLU A 6 -31.61 -37.01 2.21
N VAL A 7 -31.54 -38.26 1.74
CA VAL A 7 -30.28 -38.91 1.35
C VAL A 7 -29.60 -38.17 0.20
N PHE A 8 -30.37 -37.73 -0.80
CA PHE A 8 -29.82 -36.96 -1.92
C PHE A 8 -29.23 -35.61 -1.48
N LYS A 9 -29.95 -34.86 -0.62
CA LYS A 9 -29.47 -33.58 -0.07
C LYS A 9 -28.20 -33.79 0.75
N PHE A 10 -28.20 -34.80 1.62
CA PHE A 10 -27.06 -35.12 2.45
C PHE A 10 -25.83 -35.49 1.60
N ALA A 11 -26.01 -36.36 0.61
CA ALA A 11 -24.95 -36.73 -0.32
C ALA A 11 -24.43 -35.50 -1.08
N THR A 12 -25.30 -34.59 -1.50
CA THR A 12 -24.91 -33.34 -2.17
C THR A 12 -24.10 -32.43 -1.25
N TYR A 13 -24.54 -32.26 0.00
CA TYR A 13 -23.84 -31.45 1.00
C TYR A 13 -22.47 -31.99 1.37
N LEU A 14 -22.27 -33.31 1.31
CA LEU A 14 -20.95 -33.90 1.50
C LEU A 14 -20.12 -33.88 0.22
N PHE A 15 -20.70 -34.23 -0.92
CA PHE A 15 -19.98 -34.40 -2.17
C PHE A 15 -19.40 -33.09 -2.67
N ILE A 16 -20.16 -31.99 -2.63
CA ILE A 16 -19.69 -30.69 -3.14
C ILE A 16 -18.41 -30.20 -2.43
N PRO A 17 -18.35 -30.09 -1.09
CA PRO A 17 -17.15 -29.61 -0.41
C PRO A 17 -15.99 -30.61 -0.53
N ILE A 18 -16.25 -31.92 -0.48
CA ILE A 18 -15.21 -32.94 -0.63
C ILE A 18 -14.61 -32.88 -2.05
N PHE A 19 -15.45 -32.78 -3.07
CA PHE A 19 -15.02 -32.63 -4.45
C PHE A 19 -14.22 -31.34 -4.66
N ALA A 20 -14.68 -30.21 -4.10
CA ALA A 20 -13.95 -28.96 -4.15
C ALA A 20 -12.57 -29.09 -3.50
N MET A 21 -12.46 -29.74 -2.33
CA MET A 21 -11.16 -29.98 -1.69
C MET A 21 -10.24 -30.86 -2.54
N LEU A 22 -10.76 -31.90 -3.20
CA LEU A 22 -9.94 -32.75 -4.06
C LEU A 22 -9.48 -32.02 -5.33
N HIS A 23 -10.34 -31.20 -5.92
CA HIS A 23 -10.02 -30.48 -7.15
C HIS A 23 -9.07 -29.30 -6.91
N PHE A 24 -9.37 -28.47 -5.91
CA PHE A 24 -8.58 -27.27 -5.60
C PHE A 24 -7.42 -27.53 -4.63
N GLY A 25 -7.39 -28.69 -3.96
CA GLY A 25 -6.32 -29.07 -3.05
C GLY A 25 -5.16 -29.83 -3.70
N ASP A 26 -5.26 -30.19 -4.99
CA ASP A 26 -4.15 -30.76 -5.73
C ASP A 26 -3.03 -29.71 -5.90
N PRO A 27 -1.79 -29.99 -5.45
CA PRO A 27 -0.65 -29.10 -5.66
C PRO A 27 -0.47 -28.72 -7.14
N ASN A 28 -0.71 -29.65 -8.07
CA ASN A 28 -0.58 -29.38 -9.50
C ASN A 28 -1.61 -28.36 -9.99
N TRP A 29 -2.83 -28.36 -9.43
CA TRP A 29 -3.84 -27.38 -9.81
C TRP A 29 -3.40 -25.96 -9.41
N TYR A 30 -2.81 -25.81 -8.21
CA TYR A 30 -2.29 -24.54 -7.72
C TYR A 30 -1.15 -24.00 -8.59
N GLU A 31 -0.18 -24.85 -8.95
CA GLU A 31 0.96 -24.48 -9.80
C GLU A 31 0.53 -24.03 -11.20
N ASN A 32 -0.50 -24.67 -11.77
CA ASN A 32 -0.95 -24.34 -13.11
C ASN A 32 -1.93 -23.15 -13.16
N ASN A 33 -2.75 -22.95 -12.12
CA ASN A 33 -3.84 -21.97 -12.15
C ASN A 33 -3.61 -20.73 -11.29
N VAL A 34 -2.79 -20.80 -10.24
CA VAL A 34 -2.59 -19.70 -9.29
C VAL A 34 -1.19 -19.10 -9.41
N GLN A 35 -0.17 -19.94 -9.44
CA GLN A 35 1.23 -19.50 -9.50
C GLN A 35 1.55 -18.55 -10.66
N PRO A 36 1.04 -18.75 -11.90
CA PRO A 36 1.37 -17.88 -13.04
C PRO A 36 0.79 -16.47 -12.90
N PHE A 37 -0.30 -16.31 -12.13
CA PHE A 37 -0.92 -15.00 -11.90
C PHE A 37 -0.33 -14.26 -10.71
N LYS A 38 0.48 -14.93 -9.89
CA LYS A 38 1.13 -14.35 -8.73
C LYS A 38 1.98 -13.14 -9.12
N ASP A 39 2.72 -13.22 -10.22
CA ASP A 39 3.59 -12.15 -10.71
C ASP A 39 2.85 -10.94 -11.30
N ARG A 40 1.56 -11.10 -11.61
CA ARG A 40 0.69 -10.02 -12.08
C ARG A 40 -0.01 -9.32 -10.92
N PHE A 41 -0.42 -10.06 -9.89
CA PHE A 41 -1.20 -9.53 -8.78
C PHE A 41 -0.33 -8.98 -7.65
N TYR A 42 0.78 -9.65 -7.34
CA TYR A 42 1.68 -9.22 -6.29
C TYR A 42 2.68 -8.19 -6.83
N PRO A 43 3.01 -7.16 -6.04
CA PRO A 43 4.09 -6.25 -6.40
C PRO A 43 5.38 -7.06 -6.58
N ARG A 44 6.03 -6.88 -7.72
CA ARG A 44 7.32 -7.54 -8.00
C ARG A 44 8.34 -7.12 -6.94
N GLU A 45 9.33 -7.96 -6.68
CA GLU A 45 10.37 -7.67 -5.70
C GLU A 45 11.16 -6.39 -6.03
N ASP A 46 11.18 -6.00 -7.31
CA ASP A 46 11.79 -4.76 -7.82
C ASP A 46 10.92 -3.51 -7.61
N THR A 47 9.75 -3.64 -7.00
CA THR A 47 8.90 -2.49 -6.67
C THR A 47 9.59 -1.64 -5.62
N ASN A 48 9.49 -0.32 -5.77
CA ASN A 48 10.05 0.62 -4.80
C ASN A 48 9.48 0.33 -3.39
N LYS A 49 10.35 -0.10 -2.48
CA LYS A 49 10.01 -0.40 -1.08
C LYS A 49 10.14 0.92 -0.32
N PRO A 50 9.05 1.46 0.24
CA PRO A 50 9.12 2.73 0.96
C PRO A 50 10.06 2.59 2.17
N PRO A 51 10.79 3.65 2.55
CA PRO A 51 11.67 3.59 3.71
C PRO A 51 10.88 3.35 4.98
N HIS A 52 11.31 2.38 5.79
CA HIS A 52 10.59 1.97 7.00
C HIS A 52 11.18 2.58 8.27
N THR A 53 12.42 3.10 8.21
CA THR A 53 13.12 3.66 9.37
C THR A 53 13.31 5.17 9.24
N ALA A 54 13.23 5.92 10.34
CA ALA A 54 13.41 7.37 10.32
C ALA A 54 14.76 7.82 9.72
N SER A 55 15.83 7.06 9.93
CA SER A 55 17.15 7.31 9.31
C SER A 55 17.13 7.13 7.79
N GLU A 56 16.40 6.12 7.31
CA GLU A 56 16.24 5.80 5.89
C GLU A 56 15.41 6.89 5.18
N VAL A 57 14.35 7.37 5.83
CA VAL A 57 13.54 8.50 5.35
C VAL A 57 14.38 9.75 5.18
N GLN A 58 15.24 10.07 6.15
CA GLN A 58 16.13 11.23 6.06
C GLN A 58 17.13 11.08 4.91
N ALA A 59 17.69 9.89 4.70
CA ALA A 59 18.61 9.61 3.61
C ALA A 59 17.95 9.77 2.23
N GLU A 60 16.74 9.24 2.04
CA GLU A 60 15.97 9.46 0.81
C GLU A 60 15.64 10.94 0.59
N LEU A 61 15.28 11.65 1.66
CA LEU A 61 14.94 13.07 1.58
C LEU A 61 16.14 13.94 1.18
N GLN A 62 17.35 13.60 1.61
CA GLN A 62 18.57 14.24 1.11
C GLN A 62 18.78 13.92 -0.37
N ARG A 63 18.63 12.65 -0.78
CA ARG A 63 18.71 12.25 -2.20
C ARG A 63 17.79 13.10 -3.09
N TYR A 64 16.52 13.26 -2.70
CA TYR A 64 15.56 14.07 -3.45
C TYR A 64 15.92 15.57 -3.48
N LYS A 65 16.53 16.11 -2.42
CA LYS A 65 17.01 17.50 -2.44
C LYS A 65 18.13 17.67 -3.45
N ASP A 66 19.08 16.75 -3.47
CA ASP A 66 20.21 16.78 -4.39
C ASP A 66 19.75 16.65 -5.86
N GLU A 67 18.81 15.73 -6.14
CA GLU A 67 18.19 15.59 -7.46
C GLU A 67 17.50 16.89 -7.92
N ARG A 68 16.86 17.63 -7.01
CA ARG A 68 16.21 18.92 -7.34
C ARG A 68 17.22 20.02 -7.64
N LEU A 69 18.34 20.06 -6.89
CA LEU A 69 19.41 21.03 -7.11
C LEU A 69 20.09 20.81 -8.47
N VAL A 70 20.35 19.54 -8.83
CA VAL A 70 20.87 19.17 -10.15
C VAL A 70 19.91 19.58 -11.26
N LYS A 71 18.61 19.31 -11.11
CA LYS A 71 17.59 19.74 -12.09
C LYS A 71 17.46 21.26 -12.19
N ALA A 72 17.70 21.99 -11.10
CA ALA A 72 17.67 23.45 -11.07
C ALA A 72 18.95 24.12 -11.59
N GLY A 73 20.00 23.35 -11.93
CA GLY A 73 21.28 23.90 -12.39
C GLY A 73 22.07 24.64 -11.30
N LEU A 74 21.60 24.62 -10.05
CA LEU A 74 22.26 25.24 -8.91
C LEU A 74 23.13 24.19 -8.22
N LYS A 75 24.45 24.37 -8.30
CA LYS A 75 25.42 23.56 -7.57
C LYS A 75 25.14 23.70 -6.07
N SER A 76 25.10 22.57 -5.35
CA SER A 76 24.69 22.46 -3.96
C SER A 76 25.58 23.28 -3.02
N GLU A 77 25.15 24.50 -2.70
CA GLU A 77 25.62 25.26 -1.55
C GLU A 77 24.64 25.09 -0.37
N PRO A 78 25.11 25.07 0.89
CA PRO A 78 24.27 24.95 2.07
C PRO A 78 23.54 26.27 2.38
N ALA A 79 22.64 26.69 1.49
CA ALA A 79 21.86 27.92 1.62
C ALA A 79 20.59 27.77 2.48
N LEU A 80 20.34 26.59 3.06
CA LEU A 80 19.10 26.33 3.81
C LEU A 80 19.17 26.70 5.30
N SER A 81 20.36 26.97 5.85
CA SER A 81 20.48 27.51 7.20
C SER A 81 20.09 28.99 7.27
N SER A 82 20.40 29.78 6.23
CA SER A 82 20.07 31.21 6.18
C SER A 82 18.59 31.49 5.87
N VAL A 83 17.94 30.63 5.08
CA VAL A 83 16.51 30.80 4.73
C VAL A 83 15.58 30.46 5.91
N LEU A 84 15.96 29.52 6.79
CA LEU A 84 15.22 29.25 8.03
C LEU A 84 15.35 30.39 9.06
N THR A 85 16.46 31.13 9.05
CA THR A 85 16.64 32.34 9.88
C THR A 85 15.90 33.55 9.31
N ALA A 86 15.57 33.55 8.02
CA ALA A 86 14.94 34.68 7.32
C ALA A 86 13.40 34.62 7.25
N VAL A 87 12.73 33.68 7.94
CA VAL A 87 11.27 33.67 8.02
C VAL A 87 10.80 34.74 9.01
N PRO A 88 10.09 35.80 8.59
CA PRO A 88 9.58 36.80 9.51
C PRO A 88 8.52 36.17 10.43
N GLU A 89 8.67 36.37 11.73
CA GLU A 89 7.77 35.92 12.83
C GLU A 89 6.28 36.24 12.56
N GLU A 90 6.01 37.25 11.73
CA GLU A 90 4.69 37.78 11.42
C GLU A 90 3.75 36.79 10.69
N ARG A 91 4.27 35.74 10.04
CA ARG A 91 3.43 34.70 9.40
C ARG A 91 3.01 33.54 10.31
N ARG A 92 3.49 33.47 11.57
CA ARG A 92 3.06 32.40 12.50
C ARG A 92 1.65 32.64 13.08
N GLY A 93 1.09 33.84 12.95
CA GLY A 93 -0.18 34.22 13.57
C GLY A 93 -1.46 33.95 12.76
N LYS A 94 -1.39 33.48 11.50
CA LYS A 94 -2.58 33.34 10.64
C LYS A 94 -2.49 32.11 9.74
N PHE A 95 -2.58 30.92 10.31
CA PHE A 95 -2.81 29.68 9.55
C PHE A 95 -4.23 29.17 9.87
N GLY A 96 -5.22 29.74 9.18
CA GLY A 96 -6.64 29.43 9.36
C GLY A 96 -7.06 28.19 8.59
N TRP A 97 -6.96 27.01 9.22
CA TRP A 97 -7.57 25.76 8.72
C TRP A 97 -8.50 25.10 9.76
N ALA A 98 -8.82 25.81 10.86
CA ALA A 98 -9.63 25.30 11.97
C ALA A 98 -10.90 26.13 12.22
N GLN A 99 -11.57 26.60 11.17
CA GLN A 99 -12.85 27.31 11.29
C GLN A 99 -13.87 26.69 10.33
N GLY A 100 -14.48 25.58 10.74
CA GLY A 100 -15.44 24.90 9.89
C GLY A 100 -16.18 23.75 10.54
N ASP A 101 -16.59 23.86 11.82
CA ASP A 101 -17.63 22.96 12.34
C ASP A 101 -18.29 23.50 13.63
N GLN A 102 -19.17 24.50 13.51
CA GLN A 102 -20.14 24.83 14.57
C GLN A 102 -21.41 25.43 13.94
N ARG A 103 -22.19 24.62 13.22
CA ARG A 103 -23.60 24.88 12.93
C ARG A 103 -24.36 23.59 12.64
N LEU A 104 -24.61 22.78 13.66
CA LEU A 104 -25.73 21.85 13.88
C LEU A 104 -25.52 21.45 15.37
N VAL A 105 -26.34 21.78 16.37
CA VAL A 105 -27.78 21.57 16.57
C VAL A 105 -28.25 22.55 17.65
#